data_AF-A0A3M7FK88-F1
#
_entry.id   AF-A0A3M7FK88-F1
#
_cell.length_a   1.000
_cell.length_b   1.000
_cell.length_c   1.000
_cell.angle_alpha   90.00
_cell.angle_beta   90.00
_cell.angle_gamma   90.00
#
_symmetry.space_group_name_H-M   'P 1'
#
loop_
_entity.id
_entity.type
_entity.pdbx_description
1 polymer ?
#
loop_
_entity_poly.entity_id
_entity_poly.type
_entity_poly.pdbx_seq_one_letter_code
_entity_poly.pdbx_strand_id
1 'polypeptide(L)'
;MLETDSAITVPPEDPQTIKTDSKSEPIQPPNPFFRLWDLPSELRLRIYEYALAPSQHLHLSRTQTKPFSVTPAITPQLLTACRQIHREASPILLDQNEICIAVDAHDAASPVIPPHRLPPPVLQRIRHLSVILDCTNYFNLSYSDTDLTPFSSLTSLRTLRLAMVYRRNHATQVLAPLHIPSLREFNLVAQVLERIPAATEVVFGTEEGSLQREIVREVIERRKGGIRGVYVEAPERDLRDAAVGVKGLVRGCKSARPTATIDTAARERNETLTGRREVLVRI
;
A
#
# COMPACT_ATOMS: atom_id res chain seq x y z
N MET A 1 -46.25 63.54 63.04
CA MET A 1 -45.40 63.60 61.84
C MET A 1 -46.21 62.88 60.76
N LEU A 2 -46.79 63.54 59.75
CA LEU A 2 -46.20 64.56 58.84
C LEU A 2 -45.05 63.93 58.05
N GLU A 3 -44.97 63.93 56.71
CA GLU A 3 -45.72 64.57 55.59
C GLU A 3 -46.20 63.48 54.56
N THR A 4 -47.13 63.57 53.56
CA THR A 4 -47.95 64.58 52.83
C THR A 4 -47.22 65.56 51.89
N ASP A 5 -47.30 65.51 50.55
CA ASP A 5 -48.21 64.84 49.57
C ASP A 5 -47.43 64.45 48.28
N SER A 6 -47.94 63.67 47.31
CA SER A 6 -48.76 64.11 46.14
C SER A 6 -49.00 62.88 45.23
N ALA A 7 -50.16 62.53 44.66
CA ALA A 7 -51.26 63.24 43.95
C ALA A 7 -51.12 63.23 42.41
N ILE A 8 -52.27 63.17 41.71
CA ILE A 8 -52.50 63.43 40.25
C ILE A 8 -52.02 62.33 39.26
N THR A 9 -52.69 61.96 38.15
CA THR A 9 -54.11 62.00 37.70
C THR A 9 -54.22 61.10 36.45
N VAL A 10 -55.36 60.43 36.21
CA VAL A 10 -55.66 59.72 34.94
C VAL A 10 -56.47 60.63 33.99
N PRO A 11 -56.00 60.83 32.75
CA PRO A 11 -56.84 60.66 31.55
C PRO A 11 -56.01 60.10 30.35
N PRO A 12 -56.52 60.08 29.11
CA PRO A 12 -57.45 59.07 28.60
C PRO A 12 -56.83 58.26 27.43
N GLU A 13 -57.67 57.53 26.69
CA GLU A 13 -57.27 56.76 25.50
C GLU A 13 -56.74 57.66 24.37
N ASP A 14 -55.75 57.15 23.61
CA ASP A 14 -55.35 57.68 22.31
C ASP A 14 -54.92 56.50 21.40
N PRO A 15 -55.67 56.16 20.34
CA PRO A 15 -55.48 54.93 19.56
C PRO A 15 -54.31 55.06 18.57
N GLN A 16 -53.07 55.02 19.07
CA GLN A 16 -51.89 55.16 18.22
C GLN A 16 -51.67 53.95 17.30
N THR A 17 -51.96 54.16 16.03
CA THR A 17 -51.84 53.22 14.91
C THR A 17 -50.42 52.68 14.75
N ILE A 18 -50.10 51.57 15.42
CA ILE A 18 -48.86 50.82 15.16
C ILE A 18 -48.92 50.25 13.74
N LYS A 19 -48.22 50.89 12.81
CA LYS A 19 -48.00 50.35 11.46
C LYS A 19 -47.09 49.13 11.55
N THR A 20 -47.68 47.93 11.60
CA THR A 20 -46.97 46.66 11.48
C THR A 20 -46.53 46.41 10.03
N ASP A 21 -45.67 47.29 9.51
CA ASP A 21 -44.91 47.09 8.27
C ASP A 21 -43.64 46.25 8.53
N SER A 22 -43.73 45.30 9.47
CA SER A 22 -42.79 44.18 9.61
C SER A 22 -43.00 43.21 8.46
N LYS A 23 -42.63 43.65 7.25
CA LYS A 23 -42.69 42.88 6.01
C LYS A 23 -41.76 41.68 6.13
N SER A 24 -42.29 40.58 6.65
CA SER A 24 -41.55 39.34 6.88
C SER A 24 -41.03 38.81 5.55
N GLU A 25 -39.73 38.98 5.30
CA GLU A 25 -39.08 38.31 4.19
C GLU A 25 -39.29 36.79 4.36
N PRO A 26 -39.72 36.09 3.30
CA PRO A 26 -39.95 34.65 3.41
C PRO A 26 -38.62 33.99 3.74
N ILE A 27 -38.56 33.34 4.90
CA ILE A 27 -37.38 32.59 5.36
C ILE A 27 -37.06 31.56 4.27
N GLN A 28 -36.04 31.85 3.46
CA GLN A 28 -35.62 30.93 2.41
C GLN A 28 -35.16 29.63 3.10
N PRO A 29 -35.68 28.46 2.69
CA PRO A 29 -35.19 27.21 3.24
C PRO A 29 -33.68 27.12 2.96
N PRO A 30 -32.83 26.79 3.95
CA PRO A 30 -31.40 26.70 3.73
C PRO A 30 -31.13 25.71 2.60
N ASN A 31 -30.35 26.14 1.61
CA ASN A 31 -30.16 25.41 0.34
C ASN A 31 -29.87 23.92 0.59
N PRO A 32 -30.76 22.99 0.21
CA PRO A 32 -30.67 21.58 0.61
C PRO A 32 -29.57 20.78 -0.11
N PHE A 33 -28.70 21.47 -0.86
CA PHE A 33 -27.68 20.89 -1.73
C PHE A 33 -26.27 21.23 -1.25
N PHE A 34 -25.83 20.50 -0.22
CA PHE A 34 -24.43 20.42 0.19
C PHE A 34 -23.56 19.83 -0.95
N ARG A 35 -22.46 20.50 -1.30
CA ARG A 35 -21.51 20.05 -2.33
C ARG A 35 -20.18 19.67 -1.71
N LEU A 36 -19.49 18.70 -2.31
CA LEU A 36 -18.15 18.27 -1.90
C LEU A 36 -17.13 19.43 -1.84
N TRP A 37 -17.31 20.47 -2.67
CA TRP A 37 -16.44 21.64 -2.74
C TRP A 37 -16.74 22.73 -1.72
N ASP A 38 -17.88 22.64 -1.03
CA ASP A 38 -18.22 23.53 0.08
C ASP A 38 -17.47 23.12 1.37
N LEU A 39 -16.83 21.93 1.36
CA LEU A 39 -15.95 21.45 2.42
C LEU A 39 -14.53 22.04 2.31
N PRO A 40 -13.90 22.40 3.45
CA PRO A 40 -12.44 22.52 3.57
C PRO A 40 -11.70 21.29 3.03
N SER A 41 -10.50 21.52 2.50
CA SER A 41 -9.58 20.49 1.98
C SER A 41 -9.39 19.30 2.93
N GLU A 42 -9.32 19.58 4.21
CA GLU A 42 -9.08 18.67 5.31
C GLU A 42 -10.21 17.63 5.43
N LEU A 43 -11.47 18.07 5.29
CA LEU A 43 -12.62 17.18 5.31
C LEU A 43 -12.77 16.41 4.00
N ARG A 44 -12.38 16.99 2.86
CA ARG A 44 -12.28 16.24 1.59
C ARG A 44 -11.24 15.12 1.67
N LEU A 45 -10.05 15.41 2.22
CA LEU A 45 -9.00 14.42 2.44
C LEU A 45 -9.47 13.27 3.35
N ARG A 46 -10.20 13.55 4.45
CA ARG A 46 -10.79 12.48 5.29
C ARG A 46 -11.79 11.60 4.53
N ILE A 47 -12.62 12.18 3.65
CA ILE A 47 -13.53 11.41 2.77
C ILE A 47 -12.72 10.52 1.82
N TYR A 48 -11.60 11.02 1.28
CA TYR A 48 -10.74 10.26 0.37
C TYR A 48 -9.97 9.15 1.09
N GLU A 49 -9.48 9.38 2.30
CA GLU A 49 -8.87 8.36 3.18
C GLU A 49 -9.86 7.23 3.45
N TYR A 50 -11.11 7.54 3.85
CA TYR A 50 -12.15 6.53 4.06
C TYR A 50 -12.51 5.75 2.78
N ALA A 51 -12.48 6.40 1.61
CA ALA A 51 -12.83 5.77 0.33
C ALA A 51 -11.70 4.95 -0.32
N LEU A 52 -10.43 5.21 0.03
CA LEU A 52 -9.25 4.67 -0.69
C LEU A 52 -8.19 4.02 0.22
N ALA A 53 -8.17 4.31 1.52
CA ALA A 53 -7.24 3.76 2.49
C ALA A 53 -7.88 3.40 3.86
N PRO A 54 -9.10 2.83 3.92
CA PRO A 54 -9.87 2.68 5.17
C PRO A 54 -9.21 1.82 6.26
N SER A 55 -8.21 1.02 5.92
CA SER A 55 -7.38 0.25 6.87
C SER A 55 -5.87 0.38 6.63
N GLN A 56 -5.43 1.29 5.75
CA GLN A 56 -4.03 1.48 5.32
C GLN A 56 -3.28 0.24 4.76
N HIS A 57 -3.94 -0.91 4.66
CA HIS A 57 -3.42 -2.12 4.01
C HIS A 57 -4.46 -2.64 3.01
N LEU A 58 -4.03 -2.97 1.79
CA LEU A 58 -4.90 -3.47 0.72
C LEU A 58 -4.45 -4.85 0.26
N HIS A 59 -5.16 -5.91 0.66
CA HIS A 59 -4.97 -7.25 0.11
C HIS A 59 -5.54 -7.32 -1.30
N LEU A 60 -4.68 -7.50 -2.29
CA LEU A 60 -5.08 -7.99 -3.60
C LEU A 60 -5.10 -9.52 -3.51
N SER A 61 -6.29 -10.11 -3.56
CA SER A 61 -6.49 -11.56 -3.61
C SER A 61 -6.61 -12.04 -5.08
N ARG A 62 -6.46 -13.35 -5.32
CA ARG A 62 -6.65 -13.99 -6.64
C ARG A 62 -7.36 -15.31 -6.40
N THR A 63 -8.66 -15.35 -6.64
CA THR A 63 -9.41 -16.62 -6.71
C THR A 63 -9.88 -16.85 -8.14
N GLN A 64 -10.20 -18.10 -8.49
CA GLN A 64 -10.74 -18.43 -9.83
C GLN A 64 -12.05 -17.66 -10.13
N THR A 65 -12.86 -17.39 -9.09
CA THR A 65 -14.13 -16.66 -9.19
C THR A 65 -13.99 -15.14 -9.09
N LYS A 66 -12.89 -14.63 -8.52
CA LYS A 66 -12.60 -13.21 -8.35
C LYS A 66 -11.10 -12.94 -8.58
N PRO A 67 -10.66 -12.71 -9.84
CA PRO A 67 -9.26 -12.42 -10.14
C PRO A 67 -8.81 -10.99 -9.76
N PHE A 68 -9.76 -10.07 -9.50
CA PHE A 68 -9.51 -8.65 -9.20
C PHE A 68 -10.03 -8.21 -7.82
N SER A 69 -10.19 -9.12 -6.85
CA SER A 69 -10.72 -8.76 -5.53
C SER A 69 -9.69 -8.01 -4.67
N VAL A 70 -10.05 -6.78 -4.29
CA VAL A 70 -9.35 -5.96 -3.29
C VAL A 70 -10.07 -6.08 -1.95
N THR A 71 -9.33 -6.20 -0.85
CA THR A 71 -9.88 -6.25 0.51
C THR A 71 -9.04 -5.36 1.44
N PRO A 72 -9.66 -4.43 2.21
CA PRO A 72 -11.08 -4.08 2.21
C PRO A 72 -11.56 -3.50 0.87
N ALA A 73 -12.89 -3.37 0.73
CA ALA A 73 -13.48 -2.71 -0.43
C ALA A 73 -13.15 -1.21 -0.43
N ILE A 74 -12.75 -0.69 -1.59
CA ILE A 74 -12.40 0.72 -1.84
C ILE A 74 -13.09 1.21 -3.12
N THR A 75 -13.16 2.53 -3.30
CA THR A 75 -13.84 3.18 -4.44
C THR A 75 -12.85 3.90 -5.36
N PRO A 76 -11.97 3.19 -6.11
CA PRO A 76 -10.98 3.82 -7.00
C PRO A 76 -11.62 4.64 -8.12
N GLN A 77 -12.91 4.43 -8.44
CA GLN A 77 -13.68 5.24 -9.37
C GLN A 77 -13.73 6.72 -8.97
N LEU A 78 -13.60 7.02 -7.67
CA LEU A 78 -13.46 8.38 -7.14
C LEU A 78 -12.33 9.17 -7.84
N LEU A 79 -11.21 8.50 -8.18
CA LEU A 79 -10.08 9.11 -8.88
C LEU A 79 -10.41 9.53 -10.32
N THR A 80 -11.47 8.99 -10.92
CA THR A 80 -11.92 9.35 -12.28
C THR A 80 -12.93 10.50 -12.30
N ALA A 81 -13.48 10.91 -11.15
CA ALA A 81 -14.57 11.88 -11.08
C ALA A 81 -14.18 13.29 -11.58
N CYS A 82 -13.01 13.81 -11.20
CA CYS A 82 -12.44 15.01 -11.81
C CYS A 82 -10.92 15.14 -11.57
N ARG A 83 -10.27 16.06 -12.31
CA ARG A 83 -8.82 16.34 -12.19
C ARG A 83 -8.39 16.81 -10.79
N GLN A 84 -9.26 17.49 -10.03
CA GLN A 84 -8.95 17.95 -8.68
C GLN A 84 -8.99 16.79 -7.68
N ILE A 85 -10.06 15.98 -7.69
CA ILE A 85 -10.15 14.76 -6.86
C ILE A 85 -8.97 13.82 -7.18
N HIS A 86 -8.63 13.63 -8.45
CA HIS A 86 -7.45 12.83 -8.82
C HIS A 86 -6.15 13.36 -8.19
N ARG A 87 -5.95 14.68 -8.16
CA ARG A 87 -4.74 15.30 -7.57
C ARG A 87 -4.72 15.19 -6.05
N GLU A 88 -5.85 15.46 -5.39
CA GLU A 88 -5.96 15.41 -3.92
C GLU A 88 -5.92 13.96 -3.40
N ALA A 89 -6.52 12.99 -4.12
CA ALA A 89 -6.76 11.64 -3.63
C ALA A 89 -5.86 10.53 -4.22
N SER A 90 -5.21 10.72 -5.38
CA SER A 90 -4.30 9.71 -5.93
C SER A 90 -3.09 9.39 -5.03
N PRO A 91 -2.51 10.34 -4.26
CA PRO A 91 -1.48 10.02 -3.27
C PRO A 91 -1.98 9.08 -2.18
N ILE A 92 -3.19 9.28 -1.65
CA ILE A 92 -3.78 8.44 -0.59
C ILE A 92 -3.78 6.96 -1.00
N LEU A 93 -4.23 6.63 -2.22
CA LEU A 93 -4.33 5.25 -2.66
C LEU A 93 -2.97 4.50 -2.75
N LEU A 94 -1.87 5.18 -3.12
CA LEU A 94 -0.60 4.52 -3.49
C LEU A 94 0.60 4.88 -2.60
N ASP A 95 0.53 6.02 -1.90
CA ASP A 95 1.58 6.52 -1.02
C ASP A 95 1.28 6.22 0.47
N GLN A 96 0.01 5.99 0.86
CA GLN A 96 -0.38 5.66 2.24
C GLN A 96 -0.72 4.19 2.47
N ASN A 97 -1.24 3.47 1.46
CA ASN A 97 -1.55 2.04 1.62
C ASN A 97 -0.31 1.16 1.44
N GLU A 98 -0.17 0.15 2.28
CA GLU A 98 0.65 -1.02 1.97
C GLU A 98 -0.14 -2.03 1.13
N ILE A 99 0.32 -2.28 -0.08
CA ILE A 99 -0.32 -3.24 -0.99
C ILE A 99 0.18 -4.65 -0.66
N CYS A 100 -0.73 -5.52 -0.25
CA CYS A 100 -0.43 -6.90 0.16
C CYS A 100 -0.77 -7.87 -0.97
N ILE A 101 0.19 -8.70 -1.38
CA ILE A 101 0.03 -9.72 -2.43
C ILE A 101 0.53 -11.09 -1.96
N ALA A 102 -0.28 -12.13 -2.15
CA ALA A 102 0.19 -13.50 -2.20
C ALA A 102 0.52 -13.89 -3.64
N VAL A 103 1.63 -14.62 -3.83
CA VAL A 103 2.14 -15.04 -5.14
C VAL A 103 2.70 -16.46 -5.09
N ASP A 104 2.34 -17.31 -6.07
CA ASP A 104 2.92 -18.65 -6.22
C ASP A 104 4.26 -18.53 -6.94
N ALA A 105 5.34 -18.96 -6.29
CA ALA A 105 6.69 -18.88 -6.82
C ALA A 105 6.93 -19.81 -8.03
N HIS A 106 6.03 -20.77 -8.26
CA HIS A 106 6.12 -21.78 -9.31
C HIS A 106 5.04 -21.60 -10.42
N ASP A 107 4.27 -20.50 -10.42
CA ASP A 107 3.35 -20.14 -11.53
C ASP A 107 4.14 -19.58 -12.73
N ALA A 108 4.92 -20.44 -13.39
CA ALA A 108 5.72 -20.10 -14.57
C ALA A 108 4.89 -19.72 -15.83
N ALA A 109 3.56 -19.77 -15.73
CA ALA A 109 2.63 -19.36 -16.80
C ALA A 109 2.24 -17.88 -16.73
N SER A 110 2.76 -17.10 -15.77
CA SER A 110 2.53 -15.65 -15.71
C SER A 110 3.63 -14.88 -14.96
N PRO A 111 3.79 -13.57 -15.27
CA PRO A 111 4.47 -12.63 -14.37
C PRO A 111 3.91 -12.73 -12.95
N VAL A 112 4.82 -12.81 -11.97
CA VAL A 112 4.49 -12.94 -10.53
C VAL A 112 3.55 -11.83 -10.02
N ILE A 113 3.59 -10.66 -10.67
CA ILE A 113 2.55 -9.63 -10.54
C ILE A 113 1.97 -9.36 -11.94
N PRO A 114 0.77 -9.89 -12.26
CA PRO A 114 0.19 -9.71 -13.58
C PRO A 114 -0.16 -8.25 -13.92
N PRO A 115 0.11 -7.76 -15.14
CA PRO A 115 -0.06 -6.35 -15.49
C PRO A 115 -1.53 -5.92 -15.53
N HIS A 116 -2.49 -6.86 -15.65
CA HIS A 116 -3.91 -6.57 -15.49
C HIS A 116 -4.31 -6.29 -14.04
N ARG A 117 -3.52 -6.77 -13.06
CA ARG A 117 -3.76 -6.66 -11.62
C ARG A 117 -3.11 -5.41 -11.04
N LEU A 118 -1.86 -5.16 -11.42
CA LEU A 118 -1.11 -3.94 -11.12
C LEU A 118 -0.39 -3.49 -12.40
N PRO A 119 -0.95 -2.54 -13.15
CA PRO A 119 -0.31 -2.00 -14.36
C PRO A 119 1.06 -1.37 -14.04
N PRO A 120 2.05 -1.40 -14.97
CA PRO A 120 3.38 -0.84 -14.73
C PRO A 120 3.42 0.62 -14.23
N PRO A 121 2.56 1.56 -14.69
CA PRO A 121 2.50 2.92 -14.14
C PRO A 121 1.98 3.00 -12.69
N VAL A 122 1.28 1.97 -12.22
CA VAL A 122 0.90 1.82 -10.80
C VAL A 122 2.08 1.26 -10.02
N LEU A 123 2.71 0.17 -10.48
CA LEU A 123 3.89 -0.43 -9.85
C LEU A 123 5.00 0.59 -9.57
N GLN A 124 5.31 1.47 -10.55
CA GLN A 124 6.31 2.53 -10.42
C GLN A 124 6.04 3.54 -9.31
N ARG A 125 4.80 3.62 -8.81
CA ARG A 125 4.35 4.54 -7.76
C ARG A 125 4.12 3.89 -6.40
N ILE A 126 4.10 2.56 -6.29
CA ILE A 126 3.89 1.87 -5.00
C ILE A 126 5.06 2.18 -4.06
N ARG A 127 4.76 2.70 -2.87
CA ARG A 127 5.75 2.97 -1.82
C ARG A 127 5.90 1.85 -0.79
N HIS A 128 4.81 1.14 -0.53
CA HIS A 128 4.71 0.16 0.54
C HIS A 128 4.10 -1.13 -0.02
N LEU A 129 4.84 -2.24 0.06
CA LEU A 129 4.43 -3.53 -0.50
C LEU A 129 4.71 -4.66 0.49
N SER A 130 3.74 -5.55 0.70
CA SER A 130 3.94 -6.83 1.41
C SER A 130 3.76 -7.98 0.43
N VAL A 131 4.77 -8.86 0.34
CA VAL A 131 4.79 -10.00 -0.59
C VAL A 131 4.89 -11.29 0.19
N ILE A 132 3.92 -12.18 -0.04
CA ILE A 132 3.84 -13.51 0.56
C ILE A 132 4.17 -14.53 -0.53
N LEU A 133 5.40 -15.05 -0.47
CA LEU A 133 5.98 -15.99 -1.42
C LEU A 133 5.51 -17.41 -1.09
N ASP A 134 4.53 -17.92 -1.82
CA ASP A 134 4.07 -19.30 -1.71
C ASP A 134 5.04 -20.22 -2.48
N CYS A 135 5.92 -20.86 -1.70
CA CYS A 135 6.94 -21.82 -2.16
C CYS A 135 6.56 -23.26 -1.77
N THR A 136 5.25 -23.55 -1.68
CA THR A 136 4.75 -24.85 -1.21
C THR A 136 4.63 -25.90 -2.31
N ASN A 137 4.59 -25.48 -3.57
CA ASN A 137 4.13 -26.30 -4.69
C ASN A 137 5.16 -27.36 -5.09
N TYR A 138 6.45 -27.01 -5.17
CA TYR A 138 7.53 -27.98 -5.46
C TYR A 138 8.80 -27.74 -4.65
N PHE A 139 9.27 -28.78 -3.96
CA PHE A 139 10.57 -28.80 -3.29
C PHE A 139 11.68 -29.00 -4.35
N ASN A 140 12.74 -28.18 -4.29
CA ASN A 140 13.92 -28.25 -5.16
C ASN A 140 13.73 -27.88 -6.64
N LEU A 141 12.67 -27.16 -7.02
CA LEU A 141 12.68 -26.46 -8.31
C LEU A 141 13.47 -25.15 -8.22
N SER A 142 14.17 -24.82 -9.30
CA SER A 142 14.83 -23.52 -9.47
C SER A 142 13.77 -22.41 -9.66
N TYR A 143 14.07 -21.21 -9.19
CA TYR A 143 13.29 -20.00 -9.45
C TYR A 143 13.85 -19.18 -10.61
N SER A 144 14.73 -19.77 -11.45
CA SER A 144 15.27 -19.13 -12.65
C SER A 144 14.18 -18.82 -13.70
N ASP A 145 13.15 -19.68 -13.79
CA ASP A 145 12.02 -19.52 -14.73
C ASP A 145 10.88 -18.65 -14.17
N THR A 146 10.95 -18.24 -12.90
CA THR A 146 9.94 -17.39 -12.25
C THR A 146 10.05 -15.96 -12.78
N ASP A 147 9.01 -15.47 -13.47
CA ASP A 147 9.00 -14.10 -14.01
C ASP A 147 8.81 -13.05 -12.90
N LEU A 148 9.95 -12.62 -12.37
CA LEU A 148 10.12 -11.56 -11.38
C LEU A 148 10.32 -10.17 -12.02
N THR A 149 10.16 -9.99 -13.34
CA THR A 149 10.33 -8.68 -13.98
C THR A 149 9.42 -7.56 -13.44
N PRO A 150 8.20 -7.81 -12.89
CA PRO A 150 7.41 -6.75 -12.26
C PRO A 150 8.10 -6.08 -11.07
N PHE A 151 8.96 -6.79 -10.32
CA PHE A 151 9.70 -6.21 -9.20
C PHE A 151 10.69 -5.14 -9.64
N SER A 152 11.29 -5.30 -10.83
CA SER A 152 12.17 -4.30 -11.44
C SER A 152 11.46 -2.97 -11.75
N SER A 153 10.11 -2.96 -11.79
CA SER A 153 9.31 -1.75 -12.03
C SER A 153 8.97 -0.97 -10.76
N LEU A 154 9.32 -1.46 -9.56
CA LEU A 154 8.95 -0.84 -8.27
C LEU A 154 9.86 0.35 -7.89
N THR A 155 10.00 1.32 -8.79
CA THR A 155 11.00 2.40 -8.70
C THR A 155 10.84 3.36 -7.52
N SER A 156 9.64 3.48 -6.94
CA SER A 156 9.33 4.37 -5.81
C SER A 156 9.24 3.64 -4.45
N LEU A 157 9.61 2.35 -4.41
CA LEU A 157 9.40 1.49 -3.24
C LEU A 157 10.28 1.89 -2.04
N ARG A 158 9.63 2.23 -0.94
CA ARG A 158 10.25 2.66 0.33
C ARG A 158 10.35 1.51 1.31
N THR A 159 9.28 0.76 1.53
CA THR A 159 9.28 -0.43 2.39
C THR A 159 8.80 -1.66 1.62
N LEU A 160 9.43 -2.79 1.91
CA LEU A 160 9.04 -4.11 1.42
C LEU A 160 8.98 -5.08 2.60
N ARG A 161 7.82 -5.67 2.85
CA ARG A 161 7.69 -6.82 3.73
C ARG A 161 7.78 -8.10 2.90
N LEU A 162 8.65 -9.03 3.30
CA LEU A 162 8.81 -10.34 2.67
C LEU A 162 8.48 -11.46 3.65
N ALA A 163 7.43 -12.21 3.37
CA ALA A 163 7.11 -13.46 4.03
C ALA A 163 7.16 -14.62 3.02
N MET A 164 7.38 -15.84 3.49
CA MET A 164 7.41 -17.03 2.65
C MET A 164 6.63 -18.16 3.33
N VAL A 165 5.81 -18.87 2.56
CA VAL A 165 5.12 -20.09 3.02
C VAL A 165 5.78 -21.29 2.35
N TYR A 166 6.15 -22.30 3.14
CA TYR A 166 6.84 -23.49 2.63
C TYR A 166 6.33 -24.78 3.28
N ARG A 167 6.65 -25.92 2.66
CA ARG A 167 6.25 -27.25 3.12
C ARG A 167 7.30 -27.84 4.06
N ARG A 168 7.06 -27.72 5.37
CA ARG A 168 7.86 -28.32 6.45
C ARG A 168 7.49 -29.80 6.63
N ASN A 169 7.95 -30.68 5.72
CA ASN A 169 8.28 -32.10 5.99
C ASN A 169 8.58 -32.90 4.71
N HIS A 170 9.81 -33.41 4.58
CA HIS A 170 10.15 -34.80 4.27
C HIS A 170 11.64 -35.04 4.58
N ALA A 171 12.11 -36.29 4.57
CA ALA A 171 13.41 -36.71 5.12
C ALA A 171 14.68 -36.27 4.34
N THR A 172 14.55 -35.38 3.35
CA THR A 172 15.64 -34.90 2.48
C THR A 172 15.90 -33.40 2.70
N GLN A 173 16.01 -32.99 3.97
CA GLN A 173 16.00 -31.59 4.42
C GLN A 173 17.12 -30.69 3.88
N VAL A 174 18.13 -31.22 3.20
CA VAL A 174 19.32 -30.47 2.71
C VAL A 174 18.98 -29.39 1.68
N LEU A 175 17.86 -29.52 0.95
CA LEU A 175 17.64 -28.79 -0.32
C LEU A 175 16.51 -27.74 -0.33
N ALA A 176 15.95 -27.39 0.84
CA ALA A 176 14.91 -26.37 0.93
C ALA A 176 15.39 -24.98 0.39
N PRO A 177 14.49 -24.10 -0.10
CA PRO A 177 14.87 -22.76 -0.61
C PRO A 177 15.68 -21.90 0.38
N LEU A 178 15.50 -22.14 1.68
CA LEU A 178 16.18 -21.46 2.79
C LEU A 178 17.41 -22.22 3.30
N HIS A 179 17.62 -23.48 2.86
CA HIS A 179 18.70 -24.37 3.33
C HIS A 179 19.85 -24.49 2.32
N ILE A 180 19.67 -24.06 1.06
CA ILE A 180 20.77 -23.75 0.12
C ILE A 180 20.85 -22.23 -0.19
N PRO A 181 20.93 -21.34 0.82
CA PRO A 181 20.86 -19.88 0.58
C PRO A 181 22.02 -19.34 -0.27
N SER A 182 23.09 -20.11 -0.45
CA SER A 182 24.23 -19.80 -1.31
C SER A 182 23.95 -19.96 -2.81
N LEU A 183 22.96 -20.77 -3.22
CA LEU A 183 22.61 -20.95 -4.63
C LEU A 183 21.54 -19.96 -5.06
N ARG A 184 21.98 -18.92 -5.77
CA ARG A 184 21.15 -17.80 -6.30
C ARG A 184 19.86 -18.24 -7.00
N GLU A 185 19.90 -19.35 -7.72
CA GLU A 185 18.77 -19.88 -8.48
C GLU A 185 17.64 -20.41 -7.58
N PHE A 186 17.98 -21.00 -6.43
CA PHE A 186 17.04 -21.53 -5.45
C PHE A 186 16.69 -20.50 -4.36
N ASN A 187 17.37 -19.35 -4.34
CA ASN A 187 17.16 -18.29 -3.35
C ASN A 187 16.26 -17.18 -3.91
N LEU A 188 14.94 -17.41 -3.84
CA LEU A 188 13.92 -16.47 -4.29
C LEU A 188 13.99 -15.10 -3.60
N VAL A 189 14.37 -15.07 -2.31
CA VAL A 189 14.53 -13.83 -1.53
C VAL A 189 15.61 -12.96 -2.18
N ALA A 190 16.82 -13.52 -2.39
CA ALA A 190 17.90 -12.82 -3.07
C ALA A 190 17.48 -12.35 -4.48
N GLN A 191 16.78 -13.20 -5.24
CA GLN A 191 16.28 -12.84 -6.58
C GLN A 191 15.30 -11.65 -6.59
N VAL A 192 14.47 -11.47 -5.57
CA VAL A 192 13.62 -10.27 -5.40
C VAL A 192 14.46 -9.06 -4.98
N LEU A 193 15.39 -9.24 -4.02
CA LEU A 193 16.24 -8.17 -3.50
C LEU A 193 17.18 -7.55 -4.55
N GLU A 194 17.58 -8.30 -5.58
CA GLU A 194 18.29 -7.77 -6.76
C GLU A 194 17.44 -6.78 -7.58
N ARG A 195 16.12 -6.94 -7.58
CA ARG A 195 15.21 -6.27 -8.53
C ARG A 195 14.52 -5.03 -7.93
N ILE A 196 14.41 -4.92 -6.61
CA ILE A 196 13.88 -3.72 -5.92
C ILE A 196 14.95 -2.64 -5.73
N PRO A 197 14.61 -1.36 -5.51
CA PRO A 197 15.60 -0.32 -5.21
C PRO A 197 16.49 -0.67 -4.00
N ALA A 198 17.79 -0.33 -4.10
CA ALA A 198 18.75 -0.61 -3.04
C ALA A 198 18.46 0.14 -1.72
N ALA A 199 17.78 1.29 -1.81
CA ALA A 199 17.37 2.13 -0.69
C ALA A 199 16.06 1.67 0.00
N THR A 200 15.38 0.63 -0.52
CA THR A 200 14.16 0.09 0.10
C THR A 200 14.49 -0.56 1.45
N GLU A 201 13.76 -0.19 2.50
CA GLU A 201 13.75 -0.88 3.78
C GLU A 201 13.07 -2.25 3.64
N VAL A 202 13.67 -3.30 4.18
CA VAL A 202 13.14 -4.67 4.05
C VAL A 202 12.87 -5.25 5.43
N VAL A 203 11.61 -5.62 5.65
CA VAL A 203 11.13 -6.33 6.85
C VAL A 203 10.84 -7.76 6.46
N PHE A 204 11.17 -8.73 7.33
CA PHE A 204 10.94 -10.14 7.07
C PHE A 204 9.83 -10.69 7.98
N GLY A 205 9.07 -11.66 7.48
CA GLY A 205 7.94 -12.28 8.19
C GLY A 205 6.74 -11.34 8.41
N THR A 206 5.72 -11.88 9.08
CA THR A 206 4.47 -11.19 9.43
C THR A 206 4.25 -11.09 10.94
N GLU A 207 3.49 -10.08 11.36
CA GLU A 207 3.26 -9.75 12.77
C GLU A 207 1.97 -10.38 13.30
N GLU A 208 1.88 -10.64 14.61
CA GLU A 208 0.67 -11.26 15.17
C GLU A 208 -0.51 -10.28 15.17
N GLY A 209 -1.66 -10.74 14.69
CA GLY A 209 -2.86 -9.90 14.49
C GLY A 209 -2.82 -9.02 13.23
N SER A 210 -1.79 -9.12 12.39
CA SER A 210 -1.64 -8.28 11.19
C SER A 210 -2.33 -8.89 9.95
N LEU A 211 -2.81 -8.06 9.02
CA LEU A 211 -3.48 -8.53 7.78
C LEU A 211 -2.57 -9.47 6.97
N GLN A 212 -1.27 -9.20 6.94
CA GLN A 212 -0.27 -10.01 6.24
C GLN A 212 -0.21 -11.43 6.83
N ARG A 213 -0.32 -11.56 8.16
CA ARG A 213 -0.39 -12.85 8.88
C ARG A 213 -1.70 -13.60 8.59
N GLU A 214 -2.81 -12.89 8.42
CA GLU A 214 -4.08 -13.49 7.97
C GLU A 214 -3.98 -14.04 6.55
N ILE A 215 -3.36 -13.31 5.62
CA ILE A 215 -3.12 -13.80 4.25
C ILE A 215 -2.17 -15.00 4.23
N VAL A 216 -1.12 -15.01 5.07
CA VAL A 216 -0.24 -16.18 5.27
C VAL A 216 -1.05 -17.40 5.73
N ARG A 217 -1.96 -17.23 6.70
CA ARG A 217 -2.89 -18.30 7.12
C ARG A 217 -3.78 -18.74 5.97
N GLU A 218 -4.35 -17.82 5.19
CA GLU A 218 -5.20 -18.15 4.03
C GLU A 218 -4.45 -18.97 2.97
N VAL A 219 -3.19 -18.63 2.68
CA VAL A 219 -2.31 -19.42 1.79
C VAL A 219 -2.06 -20.82 2.36
N ILE A 220 -1.77 -20.93 3.66
CA ILE A 220 -1.57 -22.22 4.35
C ILE A 220 -2.83 -23.10 4.28
N GLU A 221 -4.00 -22.57 4.60
CA GLU A 221 -5.27 -23.32 4.53
C GLU A 221 -5.59 -23.76 3.09
N ARG A 222 -5.40 -22.88 2.09
CA ARG A 222 -5.58 -23.21 0.67
C ARG A 222 -4.71 -24.40 0.22
N ARG A 223 -3.53 -24.61 0.81
CA ARG A 223 -2.62 -25.71 0.44
C ARG A 223 -2.90 -27.04 1.15
N LYS A 224 -3.51 -27.03 2.35
CA LYS A 224 -3.86 -28.26 3.10
C LYS A 224 -4.77 -29.21 2.32
N GLY A 225 -5.63 -28.69 1.44
CA GLY A 225 -6.53 -29.51 0.62
C GLY A 225 -5.89 -30.21 -0.58
N GLY A 226 -4.68 -29.80 -0.99
CA GLY A 226 -4.06 -30.29 -2.24
C GLY A 226 -3.03 -31.40 -2.05
N ILE A 227 -2.06 -31.21 -1.16
CA ILE A 227 -0.90 -32.11 -1.01
C ILE A 227 -0.67 -32.40 0.49
N ARG A 228 -0.31 -33.64 0.83
CA ARG A 228 -0.01 -34.04 2.22
C ARG A 228 1.28 -33.37 2.72
N GLY A 229 1.18 -32.44 3.66
CA GLY A 229 2.32 -31.83 4.33
C GLY A 229 1.90 -30.91 5.47
N VAL A 230 2.87 -30.51 6.30
CA VAL A 230 2.70 -29.37 7.21
C VAL A 230 3.20 -28.13 6.47
N TYR A 231 2.33 -27.13 6.33
CA TYR A 231 2.66 -25.85 5.71
C TYR A 231 2.85 -24.80 6.81
N VAL A 232 3.94 -24.05 6.74
CA VAL A 232 4.28 -23.03 7.73
C VAL A 232 4.88 -21.79 7.05
N GLU A 233 4.87 -20.68 7.78
CA GLU A 233 5.66 -19.50 7.44
C GLU A 233 7.14 -19.75 7.74
N ALA A 234 8.03 -19.22 6.90
CA ALA A 234 9.46 -19.18 7.15
C ALA A 234 9.78 -18.34 8.40
N PRO A 235 10.65 -18.81 9.31
CA PRO A 235 11.16 -17.98 10.39
C PRO A 235 11.85 -16.72 9.83
N GLU A 236 11.71 -15.59 10.53
CA GLU A 236 12.33 -14.33 10.10
C GLU A 236 13.85 -14.47 9.91
N ARG A 237 14.49 -15.21 10.81
CA ARG A 237 15.93 -15.52 10.74
C ARG A 237 16.30 -16.20 9.43
N ASP A 238 15.60 -17.27 9.05
CA ASP A 238 15.89 -18.03 7.84
C ASP A 238 15.77 -17.15 6.58
N LEU A 239 14.84 -16.18 6.58
CA LEU A 239 14.70 -15.19 5.51
C LEU A 239 15.83 -14.15 5.49
N ARG A 240 16.29 -13.69 6.66
CA ARG A 240 17.48 -12.81 6.80
C ARG A 240 18.76 -13.54 6.36
N ASP A 241 18.94 -14.79 6.77
CA ASP A 241 20.08 -15.63 6.39
C ASP A 241 20.06 -15.92 4.87
N ALA A 242 18.88 -16.16 4.27
CA ALA A 242 18.71 -16.23 2.82
C ALA A 242 19.02 -14.90 2.12
N ALA A 243 18.65 -13.76 2.69
CA ALA A 243 18.94 -12.43 2.13
C ALA A 243 20.44 -12.07 2.07
N VAL A 244 21.30 -12.80 2.78
CA VAL A 244 22.76 -12.57 2.83
C VAL A 244 23.57 -13.72 2.21
N GLY A 245 23.03 -14.96 2.17
CA GLY A 245 23.79 -16.16 1.79
C GLY A 245 24.33 -16.20 0.34
N VAL A 246 23.74 -15.46 -0.60
CA VAL A 246 24.22 -15.43 -1.99
C VAL A 246 25.49 -14.57 -2.10
N LYS A 247 26.64 -15.23 -2.32
CA LYS A 247 27.93 -14.55 -2.49
C LYS A 247 27.89 -13.58 -3.68
N GLY A 248 28.15 -12.30 -3.42
CA GLY A 248 28.14 -11.25 -4.43
C GLY A 248 26.76 -10.67 -4.75
N LEU A 249 25.75 -10.92 -3.90
CA LEU A 249 24.44 -10.28 -4.01
C LEU A 249 24.56 -8.75 -3.91
N VAL A 250 24.11 -8.04 -4.94
CA VAL A 250 23.99 -6.58 -4.94
C VAL A 250 22.51 -6.20 -5.04
N ARG A 251 21.97 -5.63 -3.97
CA ARG A 251 20.58 -5.15 -3.94
C ARG A 251 20.34 -4.11 -5.03
N GLY A 252 19.21 -4.21 -5.73
CA GLY A 252 18.84 -3.29 -6.81
C GLY A 252 19.71 -3.30 -8.07
N CYS A 253 20.63 -4.26 -8.25
CA CYS A 253 21.42 -4.36 -9.49
C CYS A 253 20.58 -4.63 -10.75
N LYS A 254 19.34 -5.13 -10.58
CA LYS A 254 18.31 -5.36 -11.61
C LYS A 254 17.07 -4.46 -11.45
N SER A 255 17.12 -3.44 -10.57
CA SER A 255 16.07 -2.42 -10.52
C SER A 255 16.09 -1.60 -11.81
N ALA A 256 14.94 -1.24 -12.34
CA ALA A 256 14.90 -0.12 -13.26
C ALA A 256 15.50 1.10 -12.52
N ARG A 257 16.37 1.84 -13.19
CA ARG A 257 16.75 3.17 -12.71
C ARG A 257 15.52 4.06 -12.82
N PRO A 258 15.18 4.89 -11.82
CA PRO A 258 14.20 5.93 -12.03
C PRO A 258 14.68 6.78 -13.21
N THR A 259 13.81 6.96 -14.20
CA THR A 259 14.13 7.78 -15.38
C THR A 259 14.31 9.21 -14.89
N ALA A 260 15.56 9.65 -14.74
CA ALA A 260 15.84 11.03 -14.38
C ALA A 260 15.18 11.93 -15.42
N THR A 261 14.34 12.86 -14.96
CA THR A 261 13.71 13.86 -15.83
C THR A 261 14.82 14.55 -16.61
N ILE A 262 14.77 14.46 -17.94
CA ILE A 262 15.87 14.95 -18.79
C ILE A 262 15.76 16.47 -18.90
N ASP A 263 16.25 17.18 -17.87
CA ASP A 263 16.68 18.56 -18.03
C ASP A 263 17.90 18.55 -18.96
N THR A 264 17.66 18.91 -20.22
CA THR A 264 18.67 18.97 -21.30
C THR A 264 19.60 20.16 -21.13
N ALA A 265 20.35 20.21 -20.02
CA ALA A 265 21.20 21.34 -19.63
C ALA A 265 22.51 20.96 -18.89
N ALA A 266 22.85 19.67 -18.75
CA ALA A 266 24.01 19.23 -17.95
C ALA A 266 24.78 18.04 -18.56
N ARG A 267 24.98 17.99 -19.88
CA ARG A 267 25.77 16.94 -20.56
C ARG A 267 27.11 17.46 -21.08
N GLU A 268 28.03 17.78 -20.17
CA GLU A 268 29.47 17.77 -20.42
C GLU A 268 30.25 17.91 -19.08
N ARG A 269 31.52 17.49 -19.07
CA ARG A 269 32.47 17.59 -17.93
C ARG A 269 32.08 16.80 -16.66
N ASN A 270 32.31 15.49 -16.68
CA ASN A 270 33.53 14.92 -16.08
C ASN A 270 33.50 13.39 -16.12
N GLU A 271 34.29 12.81 -17.02
CA GLU A 271 34.84 11.47 -16.79
C GLU A 271 35.95 11.53 -15.72
N THR A 272 36.57 10.39 -15.41
CA THR A 272 37.65 10.20 -14.42
C THR A 272 37.36 10.61 -12.96
N LEU A 273 36.73 9.70 -12.21
CA LEU A 273 37.23 9.28 -10.88
C LEU A 273 36.59 7.97 -10.39
N THR A 274 37.36 6.88 -10.43
CA THR A 274 36.97 5.53 -9.99
C THR A 274 37.03 5.38 -8.47
N GLY A 275 36.09 5.98 -7.75
CA GLY A 275 35.97 5.85 -6.29
C GLY A 275 35.18 4.61 -5.86
N ARG A 276 35.85 3.60 -5.27
CA ARG A 276 35.16 2.56 -4.49
C ARG A 276 34.45 3.22 -3.30
N ARG A 277 33.12 3.09 -3.24
CA ARG A 277 32.35 3.33 -2.01
C ARG A 277 31.93 1.99 -1.41
N GLU A 278 32.73 1.52 -0.47
CA GLU A 278 32.25 0.54 0.52
C GLU A 278 31.21 1.25 1.40
N VAL A 279 29.99 0.72 1.44
CA VAL A 279 28.92 1.23 2.29
C VAL A 279 28.90 0.37 3.55
N LEU A 280 29.22 0.95 4.70
CA LEU A 280 29.13 0.25 5.97
C LEU A 280 27.67 -0.18 6.22
N VAL A 281 27.48 -1.48 6.40
CA VAL A 281 26.30 -2.01 7.09
C VAL A 281 26.46 -1.70 8.57
N ARG A 282 25.47 -1.01 9.17
CA ARG A 282 25.28 -1.07 10.62
C ARG A 282 24.43 -2.30 10.94
N ILE A 283 24.90 -3.06 11.91
CA ILE A 283 24.22 -4.18 12.57
C ILE A 283 23.44 -3.60 13.76
#